data_AF-V4ACY5-F1
#
_entry.id   AF-V4ACY5-F1
#
_cell.length_a   1.000
_cell.length_b   1.000
_cell.length_c   1.000
_cell.angle_alpha   90.00
_cell.angle_beta   90.00
_cell.angle_gamma   90.00
#
_symmetry.space_group_name_H-M   'P 1'
#
loop_
_entity.id
_entity.type
_entity.pdbx_description
1 polymer ?
#
loop_
_entity_poly.entity_id
_entity_poly.type
_entity_poly.pdbx_seq_one_letter_code
_entity_poly.pdbx_strand_id
1 'polypeptide(L)'
;MSKLNTKKRSVTVETVNKWKTSQLAETFPNLWLKVHQKDGVVLEFCCHTCQMFLSRIKQMKEFRRDFITGSKNHRLSSLKDQAYSCCHKMFYELFCRQNANSGGNVNTDDQTDCDPSNFDSTSASISGSRTYSDKNQRTIGDCFSGLTDKIKTQMCKKMEIAYFVGKNELPFTMYEAIVELESKHGVDLGVAYTNRKQCSEFVDLHGDHIRQNLKANLKKAKFISILTGSTDTSVKEKKLYTYIFYQRKVVTK
;
A
#
# COMPACT_ATOMS: atom_id res chain seq x y z
N MET A 1 2.57 -32.02 -33.68
CA MET A 1 2.13 -31.38 -32.43
C MET A 1 1.42 -30.07 -32.77
N SER A 2 0.08 -30.12 -32.81
CA SER A 2 -0.79 -28.98 -33.12
C SER A 2 -0.79 -27.99 -31.96
N LYS A 3 -0.42 -26.73 -32.23
CA LYS A 3 -0.52 -25.64 -31.26
C LYS A 3 -2.00 -25.43 -30.92
N LEU A 4 -2.38 -25.75 -29.68
CA LEU A 4 -3.69 -25.43 -29.13
C LEU A 4 -3.89 -23.91 -29.20
N ASN A 5 -4.78 -23.47 -30.10
CA ASN A 5 -5.17 -22.08 -30.26
C ASN A 5 -6.04 -21.69 -29.05
N THR A 6 -5.43 -21.15 -28.00
CA THR A 6 -6.16 -20.67 -26.82
C THR A 6 -7.01 -19.47 -27.23
N LYS A 7 -8.32 -19.68 -27.37
CA LYS A 7 -9.32 -18.65 -27.71
C LYS A 7 -9.16 -17.46 -26.75
N LYS A 8 -8.77 -16.30 -27.27
CA LYS A 8 -8.54 -15.09 -26.48
C LYS A 8 -9.87 -14.66 -25.87
N ARG A 9 -9.93 -14.53 -24.54
CA ARG A 9 -11.17 -14.19 -23.81
C ARG A 9 -11.62 -12.78 -24.20
N SER A 10 -12.80 -12.66 -24.80
CA SER A 10 -13.47 -11.38 -25.04
C SER A 10 -14.49 -11.11 -23.93
N VAL A 11 -14.70 -9.83 -23.60
CA VAL A 11 -15.70 -9.38 -22.64
C VAL A 11 -16.49 -8.25 -23.28
N THR A 12 -17.81 -8.26 -23.11
CA THR A 12 -18.69 -7.21 -23.62
C THR A 12 -18.69 -6.01 -22.68
N VAL A 13 -18.97 -4.84 -23.24
CA VAL A 13 -19.05 -3.58 -22.48
C VAL A 13 -20.17 -3.64 -21.45
N GLU A 14 -21.29 -4.29 -21.77
CA GLU A 14 -22.38 -4.56 -20.83
C GLU A 14 -21.91 -5.34 -19.60
N THR A 15 -21.03 -6.32 -19.79
CA THR A 15 -20.46 -7.10 -18.68
C THR A 15 -19.59 -6.21 -17.80
N VAL A 16 -18.80 -5.32 -18.39
CA VAL A 16 -17.97 -4.36 -17.65
C VAL A 16 -18.85 -3.33 -16.92
N ASN A 17 -19.93 -2.87 -17.52
CA ASN A 17 -20.88 -1.97 -16.86
C ASN A 17 -21.53 -2.63 -15.64
N LYS A 18 -21.90 -3.92 -15.74
CA LYS A 18 -22.33 -4.71 -14.58
C LYS A 18 -21.24 -4.78 -13.51
N TRP A 19 -19.97 -4.97 -13.88
CA TRP A 19 -18.87 -4.97 -12.91
C TRP A 19 -18.70 -3.62 -12.23
N LYS A 20 -18.83 -2.51 -12.98
CA LYS A 20 -18.72 -1.14 -12.46
C LYS A 20 -19.75 -0.85 -11.37
N THR A 21 -21.00 -1.28 -11.58
CA THR A 21 -22.12 -1.02 -10.66
C THR A 21 -22.24 -2.03 -9.52
N SER A 22 -21.59 -3.19 -9.63
CA SER A 22 -21.63 -4.23 -8.58
C SER A 22 -20.24 -4.45 -7.96
N GLN A 23 -19.43 -5.29 -8.59
CA GLN A 23 -18.20 -5.87 -8.01
C GLN A 23 -17.04 -4.89 -7.86
N LEU A 24 -17.12 -3.72 -8.50
CA LEU A 24 -16.13 -2.64 -8.43
C LEU A 24 -16.71 -1.35 -7.83
N ALA A 25 -17.99 -1.31 -7.43
CA ALA A 25 -18.67 -0.08 -7.05
C ALA A 25 -17.91 0.72 -5.96
N GLU A 26 -17.39 0.02 -4.95
CA GLU A 26 -16.60 0.59 -3.85
C GLU A 26 -15.29 1.27 -4.28
N THR A 27 -14.82 0.99 -5.50
CA THR A 27 -13.58 1.54 -6.06
C THR A 27 -13.83 2.71 -7.01
N PHE A 28 -15.07 3.21 -7.10
CA PHE A 28 -15.49 4.32 -7.96
C PHE A 28 -14.94 4.21 -9.40
N PRO A 29 -15.25 3.11 -10.11
CA PRO A 29 -14.57 2.73 -11.35
C PRO A 29 -14.81 3.72 -12.49
N ASN A 30 -15.87 4.54 -12.44
CA ASN A 30 -16.13 5.58 -13.42
C ASN A 30 -15.07 6.69 -13.43
N LEU A 31 -14.37 6.90 -12.31
CA LEU A 31 -13.36 7.96 -12.19
C LEU A 31 -11.99 7.56 -12.74
N TRP A 32 -11.71 6.27 -12.85
CA TRP A 32 -10.38 5.78 -13.22
C TRP A 32 -10.36 4.76 -14.35
N LEU A 33 -11.42 3.96 -14.56
CA LEU A 33 -11.43 2.89 -15.56
C LEU A 33 -11.96 3.40 -16.90
N LYS A 34 -11.05 3.58 -17.86
CA LYS A 34 -11.36 3.80 -19.27
C LYS A 34 -11.39 2.46 -20.02
N VAL A 35 -12.41 2.28 -20.84
CA VAL A 35 -12.64 1.06 -21.62
C VAL A 35 -12.53 1.43 -23.10
N HIS A 36 -11.54 0.89 -23.79
CA HIS A 36 -11.44 1.02 -25.24
C HIS A 36 -12.19 -0.16 -25.86
N GLN A 37 -13.14 0.12 -26.74
CA GLN A 37 -14.07 -0.87 -27.27
C GLN A 37 -14.18 -0.78 -28.79
N LYS A 38 -14.60 -1.88 -29.42
CA LYS A 38 -15.01 -1.93 -30.81
C LYS A 38 -16.16 -2.92 -30.94
N ASP A 39 -17.24 -2.52 -31.62
CA ASP A 39 -18.44 -3.33 -31.85
C ASP A 39 -19.03 -3.92 -30.55
N GLY A 40 -19.05 -3.14 -29.46
CA GLY A 40 -19.57 -3.58 -28.15
C GLY A 40 -18.66 -4.55 -27.36
N VAL A 41 -17.49 -4.87 -27.90
CA VAL A 41 -16.48 -5.74 -27.26
C VAL A 41 -15.31 -4.90 -26.76
N VAL A 42 -14.85 -5.21 -25.56
CA VAL A 42 -13.68 -4.55 -24.96
C VAL A 42 -12.40 -5.01 -25.67
N LEU A 43 -11.62 -4.05 -26.13
CA LEU A 43 -10.29 -4.26 -26.68
C LEU A 43 -9.21 -4.12 -25.61
N GLU A 44 -9.30 -3.06 -24.80
CA GLU A 44 -8.28 -2.71 -23.80
C GLU A 44 -8.88 -1.98 -22.60
N PHE A 45 -8.29 -2.18 -21.42
CA PHE A 45 -8.57 -1.41 -20.23
C PHE A 45 -7.43 -0.43 -19.91
N CYS A 46 -7.79 0.82 -19.66
CA CYS A 46 -6.86 1.88 -19.30
C CYS A 46 -7.23 2.46 -17.93
N CYS A 47 -6.22 2.76 -17.12
CA CYS A 47 -6.41 3.49 -15.88
C CYS A 47 -6.08 4.97 -16.11
N HIS A 48 -7.10 5.82 -16.20
CA HIS A 48 -6.97 7.26 -16.43
C HIS A 48 -6.08 7.92 -15.39
N THR A 49 -6.33 7.64 -14.11
CA THR A 49 -5.54 8.15 -12.98
C THR A 49 -4.07 7.77 -13.13
N CYS A 50 -3.76 6.51 -13.42
CA CYS A 50 -2.37 6.08 -13.58
C CYS A 50 -1.73 6.64 -14.86
N GLN A 51 -2.48 6.89 -15.93
CA GLN A 51 -1.95 7.55 -17.11
C GLN A 51 -1.57 9.01 -16.82
N MET A 52 -2.38 9.75 -16.06
CA MET A 52 -2.10 11.14 -15.69
C MET A 52 -0.79 11.31 -14.92
N PHE A 53 -0.43 10.32 -14.08
CA PHE A 53 0.78 10.37 -13.26
C PHE A 53 1.93 9.51 -13.82
N LEU A 54 1.91 9.19 -15.12
CA LEU A 54 2.89 8.32 -15.76
C LEU A 54 4.34 8.77 -15.52
N SER A 55 4.61 10.07 -15.56
CA SER A 55 5.94 10.63 -15.33
C SER A 55 6.50 10.32 -13.94
N ARG A 56 5.63 10.32 -12.92
CA ARG A 56 5.98 9.97 -11.52
C ARG A 56 6.04 8.46 -11.31
N ILE A 57 5.14 7.72 -11.95
CA ILE A 57 5.04 6.27 -11.86
C ILE A 57 6.27 5.56 -12.43
N LYS A 58 6.82 6.05 -13.55
CA LYS A 58 7.99 5.45 -14.23
C LYS A 58 9.24 5.34 -13.34
N GLN A 59 9.32 6.11 -12.26
CA GLN A 59 10.45 6.11 -11.33
C GLN A 59 10.33 5.03 -10.24
N MET A 60 9.20 4.31 -10.16
CA MET A 60 8.97 3.26 -9.17
C MET A 60 9.45 1.90 -9.69
N LYS A 61 10.27 1.20 -8.90
CA LYS A 61 10.92 -0.07 -9.30
C LYS A 61 9.95 -1.23 -9.60
N GLU A 62 8.75 -1.24 -9.01
CA GLU A 62 7.83 -2.39 -9.04
C GLU A 62 6.45 -2.09 -9.69
N PHE A 63 6.38 -1.11 -10.60
CA PHE A 63 5.09 -0.70 -11.18
C PHE A 63 4.69 -1.50 -12.43
N ARG A 64 3.50 -2.12 -12.38
CA ARG A 64 2.86 -2.78 -13.54
C ARG A 64 2.30 -1.77 -14.54
N ARG A 65 2.89 -1.70 -15.73
CA ARG A 65 2.53 -0.73 -16.80
C ARG A 65 1.28 -1.08 -17.59
N ASP A 66 0.73 -2.29 -17.40
CA ASP A 66 -0.30 -2.87 -18.26
C ASP A 66 -1.52 -1.95 -18.43
N PHE A 67 -1.98 -1.30 -17.35
CA PHE A 67 -3.14 -0.39 -17.40
C PHE A 67 -2.81 1.04 -17.86
N ILE A 68 -1.53 1.36 -18.08
CA ILE A 68 -1.12 2.64 -18.67
C ILE A 68 -1.07 2.51 -20.18
N THR A 69 -0.51 1.41 -20.68
CA THR A 69 -0.34 1.15 -22.11
C THR A 69 -1.54 0.47 -22.78
N GLY A 70 -2.60 0.17 -22.02
CA GLY A 70 -3.77 -0.56 -22.49
C GLY A 70 -3.69 -2.05 -22.16
N SER A 71 -4.41 -2.48 -21.12
CA SER A 71 -4.40 -3.86 -20.65
C SER A 71 -5.35 -4.71 -21.47
N LYS A 72 -4.84 -5.75 -22.11
CA LYS A 72 -5.61 -6.77 -22.85
C LYS A 72 -6.11 -7.90 -21.94
N ASN A 73 -5.94 -7.77 -20.63
CA ASN A 73 -6.39 -8.77 -19.66
C ASN A 73 -7.83 -8.49 -19.25
N HIS A 74 -8.78 -9.13 -19.94
CA HIS A 74 -10.21 -8.90 -19.74
C HIS A 74 -10.81 -9.60 -18.50
N ARG A 75 -9.99 -9.90 -17.48
CA ARG A 75 -10.48 -10.54 -16.26
C ARG A 75 -10.89 -9.49 -15.23
N LEU A 76 -12.04 -9.68 -14.59
CA LEU A 76 -12.44 -8.88 -13.42
C LEU A 76 -11.39 -8.90 -12.32
N SER A 77 -10.74 -10.05 -12.08
CA SER A 77 -9.65 -10.15 -11.10
C SER A 77 -8.51 -9.19 -11.42
N SER A 78 -8.19 -8.99 -12.70
CA SER A 78 -7.16 -8.04 -13.13
C SER A 78 -7.56 -6.59 -12.83
N LEU A 79 -8.85 -6.25 -12.98
CA LEU A 79 -9.38 -4.93 -12.62
C LEU A 79 -9.37 -4.72 -11.10
N LYS A 80 -9.73 -5.74 -10.32
CA LYS A 80 -9.64 -5.70 -8.85
C LYS A 80 -8.20 -5.54 -8.39
N ASP A 81 -7.26 -6.30 -8.95
CA ASP A 81 -5.84 -6.20 -8.62
C ASP A 81 -5.31 -4.78 -8.91
N GLN A 82 -5.75 -4.17 -10.01
CA GLN A 82 -5.42 -2.79 -10.32
C GLN A 82 -6.03 -1.80 -9.31
N ALA A 83 -7.33 -1.92 -9.03
CA ALA A 83 -8.05 -1.03 -8.12
C ALA A 83 -7.50 -1.09 -6.67
N TYR A 84 -7.07 -2.27 -6.23
CA TYR A 84 -6.54 -2.48 -4.89
C TYR A 84 -5.02 -2.32 -4.79
N SER A 85 -4.33 -2.13 -5.91
CA SER A 85 -2.88 -1.90 -5.95
C SER A 85 -2.48 -0.67 -5.13
N CYS A 86 -1.39 -0.77 -4.38
CA CYS A 86 -0.85 0.33 -3.59
C CYS A 86 -0.54 1.57 -4.44
N CYS A 87 -0.01 1.37 -5.65
CA CYS A 87 0.28 2.46 -6.57
C CYS A 87 -1.01 3.13 -7.05
N HIS A 88 -2.02 2.36 -7.43
CA HIS A 88 -3.30 2.93 -7.88
C HIS A 88 -3.95 3.77 -6.78
N LYS A 89 -4.05 3.24 -5.55
CA LYS A 89 -4.64 3.97 -4.41
C LYS A 89 -3.94 5.31 -4.16
N MET A 90 -2.61 5.31 -4.16
CA MET A 90 -1.81 6.51 -3.94
C MET A 90 -2.04 7.58 -5.03
N PHE A 91 -2.06 7.19 -6.32
CA PHE A 91 -2.31 8.16 -7.40
C PHE A 91 -3.77 8.57 -7.52
N TYR A 92 -4.70 7.70 -7.14
CA TYR A 92 -6.13 8.00 -7.06
C TYR A 92 -6.40 9.04 -5.97
N GLU A 93 -5.78 8.92 -4.81
CA GLU A 93 -5.87 9.92 -3.76
C GLU A 93 -5.31 11.29 -4.22
N LEU A 94 -4.19 11.30 -4.96
CA LEU A 94 -3.66 12.52 -5.56
C LEU A 94 -4.61 13.15 -6.59
N PHE A 95 -5.24 12.32 -7.42
CA PHE A 95 -6.25 12.77 -8.39
C PHE A 95 -7.46 13.41 -7.70
N CYS A 96 -8.01 12.77 -6.67
CA CYS A 96 -9.11 13.33 -5.88
C CYS A 96 -8.73 14.67 -5.24
N ARG A 97 -7.52 14.80 -4.69
CA ARG A 97 -7.03 16.05 -4.09
C ARG A 97 -6.84 17.17 -5.12
N GLN A 98 -6.40 16.84 -6.34
CA GLN A 98 -6.27 17.83 -7.42
C GLN A 98 -7.62 18.31 -7.92
N ASN A 99 -8.60 17.41 -8.05
CA ASN A 99 -9.94 17.78 -8.51
C ASN A 99 -10.76 18.50 -7.44
N ALA A 100 -10.51 18.25 -6.15
CA ALA A 100 -11.16 18.97 -5.05
C ALA A 100 -10.68 20.43 -4.92
N ASN A 101 -9.45 20.73 -5.34
CA ASN A 101 -8.88 22.08 -5.29
C ASN A 101 -9.24 22.93 -6.53
N SER A 102 -9.80 22.30 -7.56
CA SER A 102 -10.33 22.94 -8.77
C SER A 102 -11.85 23.11 -8.61
N GLY A 103 -12.28 24.00 -7.72
CA GLY A 103 -13.70 24.34 -7.61
C GLY A 103 -14.22 24.96 -8.91
N GLY A 104 -14.96 24.20 -9.70
CA GLY A 104 -15.58 24.68 -10.94
C GLY A 104 -16.28 23.58 -11.74
N ASN A 105 -17.54 23.31 -11.37
CA ASN A 105 -18.64 22.79 -12.20
C ASN A 105 -18.32 21.68 -13.23
N VAL A 106 -18.77 20.45 -12.97
CA VAL A 106 -18.92 19.42 -14.02
C VAL A 106 -20.39 19.03 -14.07
N ASN A 107 -21.10 19.64 -15.03
CA ASN A 107 -22.28 19.04 -15.61
C ASN A 107 -21.86 17.72 -16.25
N THR A 108 -22.56 16.65 -15.89
CA THR A 108 -22.63 15.42 -16.68
C THR A 108 -23.20 15.76 -18.05
N ASP A 109 -22.75 15.00 -19.06
CA ASP A 109 -23.16 15.04 -20.46
C ASP A 109 -22.15 15.76 -21.36
N ASP A 110 -21.05 15.07 -21.69
CA ASP A 110 -20.67 15.08 -23.11
C ASP A 110 -19.84 13.85 -23.49
N GLN A 111 -20.32 13.20 -24.55
CA GLN A 111 -19.71 12.06 -25.19
C GLN A 111 -18.73 12.60 -26.21
N THR A 112 -17.44 12.62 -25.88
CA THR A 112 -16.38 12.96 -26.83
C THR A 112 -15.52 11.74 -27.11
N ASP A 113 -15.83 11.11 -28.25
CA ASP A 113 -14.93 10.24 -28.97
C ASP A 113 -13.60 10.97 -29.22
N CYS A 114 -12.47 10.33 -28.90
CA CYS A 114 -11.16 10.87 -29.20
C CYS A 114 -10.31 9.85 -29.98
N ASP A 115 -10.18 10.14 -31.27
CA ASP A 115 -9.34 9.52 -32.27
C ASP A 115 -7.84 9.63 -31.90
N PRO A 116 -7.02 8.57 -32.07
CA PRO A 116 -5.60 8.59 -31.72
C PRO A 116 -4.76 8.99 -32.94
N SER A 117 -4.77 10.26 -33.33
CA SER A 117 -3.82 10.76 -34.33
C SER A 117 -3.55 12.26 -34.19
N ASN A 118 -2.77 12.66 -33.19
CA ASN A 118 -1.89 13.82 -33.32
C ASN A 118 -0.83 13.84 -32.20
N PHE A 119 0.24 13.09 -32.44
CA PHE A 119 1.53 13.41 -31.85
C PHE A 119 2.20 14.34 -32.85
N ASP A 120 2.22 15.63 -32.57
CA ASP A 120 3.17 16.49 -33.27
C ASP A 120 3.88 17.46 -32.33
N SER A 121 5.12 17.67 -32.72
CA SER A 121 6.17 18.33 -32.01
C SER A 121 5.99 19.83 -32.13
N THR A 122 6.05 20.56 -31.02
CA THR A 122 6.37 21.99 -31.10
C THR A 122 7.30 22.36 -29.96
N SER A 123 8.58 22.38 -30.30
CA SER A 123 9.64 23.08 -29.59
C SER A 123 9.38 24.58 -29.66
N ALA A 124 8.91 25.17 -28.56
CA ALA A 124 8.96 26.61 -28.35
C ALA A 124 9.89 26.88 -27.17
N SER A 125 11.08 27.38 -27.50
CA SER A 125 12.06 27.92 -26.57
C SER A 125 11.46 29.07 -25.78
N ILE A 126 11.27 28.90 -24.48
CA ILE A 126 11.08 30.02 -23.55
C ILE A 126 12.22 29.95 -22.55
N SER A 127 13.26 30.72 -22.88
CA SER A 127 14.28 31.18 -21.96
C SER A 127 13.63 32.00 -20.85
N GLY A 128 13.32 31.35 -19.75
CA GLY A 128 12.85 31.99 -18.53
C GLY A 128 13.14 31.04 -17.39
N SER A 129 14.23 31.29 -16.67
CA SER A 129 14.55 30.62 -15.41
C SER A 129 13.47 30.92 -14.38
N ARG A 130 12.34 30.20 -14.47
CA ARG A 130 11.38 30.08 -13.39
C ARG A 130 11.92 29.01 -12.46
N THR A 131 12.53 29.45 -11.36
CA THR A 131 12.72 28.62 -10.19
C THR A 131 11.36 28.07 -9.78
N TYR A 132 11.11 26.79 -10.07
CA TYR A 132 10.00 26.06 -9.48
C TYR A 132 10.33 25.92 -8.00
N SER A 133 9.81 26.82 -7.17
CA SER A 133 9.85 26.60 -5.72
C SER A 133 8.98 25.38 -5.44
N ASP A 134 9.64 24.28 -5.11
CA ASP A 134 9.09 22.96 -4.76
C ASP A 134 8.36 23.02 -3.41
N LYS A 135 7.33 23.87 -3.28
CA LYS A 135 6.62 24.16 -2.02
C LYS A 135 5.65 23.04 -1.58
N ASN A 136 5.77 21.83 -2.13
CA ASN A 136 4.91 20.72 -1.71
C ASN A 136 5.62 19.38 -1.61
N GLN A 137 6.95 19.38 -1.43
CA GLN A 137 7.58 18.33 -0.66
C GLN A 137 7.16 18.52 0.80
N ARG A 138 6.04 17.90 1.19
CA ARG A 138 5.78 17.67 2.60
C ARG A 138 6.92 16.79 3.11
N THR A 139 7.77 17.38 3.94
CA THR A 139 8.74 16.63 4.71
C THR A 139 7.99 15.60 5.56
N ILE A 140 8.69 14.55 6.00
CA ILE A 140 8.11 13.62 6.99
C ILE A 140 7.53 14.41 8.18
N GLY A 141 8.19 15.51 8.58
CA GLY A 141 7.70 16.44 9.61
C GLY A 141 6.35 17.09 9.29
N ASP A 142 6.11 17.48 8.03
CA ASP A 142 4.83 18.07 7.63
C ASP A 142 3.67 17.07 7.66
N CYS A 143 3.94 15.77 7.47
CA CYS A 143 2.95 14.71 7.69
C CYS A 143 2.60 14.52 9.17
N PHE A 144 3.51 14.86 10.08
CA PHE A 144 3.31 14.81 11.53
C PHE A 144 2.76 16.12 12.11
N SER A 145 2.71 17.20 11.34
CA SER A 145 2.20 18.51 11.81
C SER A 145 0.74 18.49 12.25
N GLY A 146 -0.06 17.55 11.73
CA GLY A 146 -1.45 17.31 12.15
C GLY A 146 -1.62 16.25 13.25
N LEU A 147 -0.52 15.67 13.75
CA LEU A 147 -0.57 14.67 14.82
C LEU A 147 -0.86 15.36 16.14
N THR A 148 -2.12 15.41 16.52
CA THR A 148 -2.51 15.89 17.85
C THR A 148 -2.04 14.92 18.93
N ASP A 149 -1.77 15.42 20.14
CA ASP A 149 -1.43 14.59 21.30
C ASP A 149 -2.51 13.54 21.59
N LYS A 150 -3.76 13.86 21.26
CA LYS A 150 -4.90 12.94 21.34
C LYS A 150 -4.70 11.72 20.42
N ILE A 151 -4.40 11.96 19.14
CA ILE A 151 -4.17 10.87 18.17
C ILE A 151 -2.94 10.05 18.57
N LYS A 152 -1.87 10.71 19.03
CA LYS A 152 -0.68 10.03 19.53
C LYS A 152 -1.02 9.10 20.71
N THR A 153 -1.79 9.60 21.67
CA THR A 153 -2.23 8.83 22.84
C THR A 153 -3.10 7.62 22.44
N GLN A 154 -4.03 7.81 21.51
CA GLN A 154 -4.84 6.72 20.96
C GLN A 154 -3.99 5.64 20.28
N MET A 155 -2.97 6.05 19.50
CA MET A 155 -2.06 5.11 18.85
C MET A 155 -1.19 4.34 19.85
N CYS A 156 -0.63 5.02 20.86
CA CYS A 156 0.17 4.37 21.90
C CYS A 156 -0.63 3.26 22.61
N LYS A 157 -1.86 3.54 23.03
CA LYS A 157 -2.72 2.55 23.70
C LYS A 157 -3.04 1.33 22.82
N LYS A 158 -3.31 1.54 21.53
CA LYS A 158 -3.52 0.44 20.57
C LYS A 158 -2.27 -0.41 20.39
N MET A 159 -1.12 0.24 20.27
CA MET A 159 0.18 -0.44 20.18
C MET A 159 0.48 -1.24 21.45
N GLU A 160 0.13 -0.74 22.63
CA GLU A 160 0.24 -1.45 23.91
C GLU A 160 -0.68 -2.68 23.97
N ILE A 161 -1.93 -2.55 23.54
CA ILE A 161 -2.87 -3.69 23.44
C ILE A 161 -2.33 -4.74 22.46
N ALA A 162 -1.82 -4.33 21.30
CA ALA A 162 -1.22 -5.24 20.33
C ALA A 162 0.04 -5.94 20.88
N TYR A 163 0.89 -5.22 21.62
CA TYR A 163 2.02 -5.79 22.34
C TYR A 163 1.56 -6.82 23.37
N PHE A 164 0.49 -6.53 24.13
CA PHE A 164 -0.09 -7.48 25.08
C PHE A 164 -0.55 -8.76 24.38
N VAL A 165 -1.25 -8.64 23.25
CA VAL A 165 -1.68 -9.79 22.44
C VAL A 165 -0.48 -10.60 21.97
N GLY A 166 0.53 -9.96 21.38
CA GLY A 166 1.73 -10.64 20.87
C GLY A 166 2.58 -11.28 21.98
N LYS A 167 2.76 -10.58 23.11
CA LYS A 167 3.58 -11.06 24.25
C LYS A 167 2.98 -12.30 24.91
N ASN A 168 1.65 -12.37 25.00
CA ASN A 168 0.94 -13.48 25.62
C ASN A 168 0.55 -14.57 24.60
N GLU A 169 1.10 -14.50 23.37
CA GLU A 169 0.85 -15.47 22.30
C GLU A 169 -0.66 -15.67 22.01
N LEU A 170 -1.45 -14.62 22.19
CA LEU A 170 -2.89 -14.67 21.97
C LEU A 170 -3.22 -14.60 20.47
N PRO A 171 -4.32 -15.22 20.02
CA PRO A 171 -4.80 -15.04 18.65
C PRO A 171 -5.07 -13.56 18.36
N PHE A 172 -4.68 -13.07 17.18
CA PHE A 172 -4.88 -11.66 16.80
C PHE A 172 -6.35 -11.23 16.74
N THR A 173 -7.31 -12.17 16.71
CA THR A 173 -8.74 -11.88 16.90
C THR A 173 -9.05 -11.26 18.25
N MET A 174 -8.29 -11.59 19.28
CA MET A 174 -8.49 -11.07 20.63
C MET A 174 -8.24 -9.56 20.70
N TYR A 175 -7.46 -9.01 19.77
CA TYR A 175 -7.22 -7.58 19.70
C TYR A 175 -8.51 -6.77 19.54
N GLU A 176 -9.38 -7.17 18.61
CA GLU A 176 -10.67 -6.51 18.36
C GLU A 176 -11.55 -6.52 19.63
N ALA A 177 -11.62 -7.67 20.30
CA ALA A 177 -12.38 -7.83 21.55
C ALA A 177 -11.82 -6.99 22.70
N ILE A 178 -10.49 -6.91 22.86
CA ILE A 178 -9.85 -6.11 23.91
C ILE A 178 -10.04 -4.62 23.63
N VAL A 179 -9.89 -4.17 22.39
CA VAL A 179 -10.14 -2.78 21.99
C VAL A 179 -11.59 -2.37 22.27
N GLU A 180 -12.55 -3.24 21.98
CA GLU A 180 -13.96 -2.98 22.30
C GLU A 180 -14.19 -2.91 23.82
N LEU A 181 -13.59 -3.82 24.58
CA LEU A 181 -13.68 -3.84 26.05
C LEU A 181 -13.10 -2.56 26.67
N GLU A 182 -11.91 -2.14 26.26
CA GLU A 182 -11.27 -0.91 26.73
C GLU A 182 -12.11 0.33 26.37
N SER A 183 -12.71 0.33 25.19
CA SER A 183 -13.63 1.40 24.78
C SER A 183 -14.88 1.46 25.69
N LYS A 184 -15.41 0.30 26.11
CA LYS A 184 -16.52 0.22 27.09
C LYS A 184 -16.10 0.70 28.48
N HIS A 185 -14.83 0.55 28.85
CA HIS A 185 -14.28 1.12 30.09
C HIS A 185 -13.99 2.62 30.00
N GLY A 186 -14.35 3.29 28.90
CA GLY A 186 -14.17 4.73 28.71
C GLY A 186 -12.80 5.13 28.17
N VAL A 187 -11.99 4.17 27.71
CA VAL A 187 -10.71 4.48 27.08
C VAL A 187 -10.96 4.98 25.65
N ASP A 188 -10.64 6.24 25.39
CA ASP A 188 -10.68 6.78 24.03
C ASP A 188 -9.56 6.16 23.18
N LEU A 189 -9.95 5.21 22.33
CA LEU A 189 -9.09 4.58 21.32
C LEU A 189 -9.39 5.13 19.91
N GLY A 190 -10.56 5.71 19.65
CA GLY A 190 -10.99 6.07 18.30
C GLY A 190 -11.24 4.86 17.38
N VAL A 191 -11.69 5.12 16.15
CA VAL A 191 -12.26 4.08 15.25
C VAL A 191 -11.26 3.39 14.31
N ALA A 192 -10.15 4.05 13.99
CA ALA A 192 -9.16 3.50 13.07
C ALA A 192 -8.26 2.47 13.76
N TYR A 193 -7.65 1.55 13.01
CA TYR A 193 -6.61 0.63 13.53
C TYR A 193 -7.06 -0.32 14.65
N THR A 194 -8.35 -0.66 14.67
CA THR A 194 -8.97 -1.54 15.67
C THR A 194 -9.11 -2.99 15.22
N ASN A 195 -8.66 -3.31 14.00
CA ASN A 195 -8.84 -4.62 13.39
C ASN A 195 -7.61 -5.55 13.51
N ARG A 196 -7.84 -6.84 13.28
CA ARG A 196 -6.81 -7.91 13.31
C ARG A 196 -5.58 -7.61 12.48
N LYS A 197 -5.77 -7.08 11.26
CA LYS A 197 -4.66 -6.78 10.34
C LYS A 197 -3.71 -5.77 10.98
N GLN A 198 -4.26 -4.75 11.63
CA GLN A 198 -3.49 -3.70 12.27
C GLN A 198 -2.80 -4.20 13.54
N CYS A 199 -3.41 -5.13 14.29
CA CYS A 199 -2.72 -5.83 15.37
C CYS A 199 -1.44 -6.54 14.87
N SER A 200 -1.52 -7.27 13.76
CA SER A 200 -0.36 -7.96 13.18
C SER A 200 0.75 -6.96 12.83
N GLU A 201 0.41 -5.87 12.15
CA GLU A 201 1.37 -4.83 11.77
C GLU A 201 2.04 -4.20 13.02
N PHE A 202 1.29 -3.94 14.09
CA PHE A 202 1.85 -3.43 15.34
C PHE A 202 2.75 -4.42 16.08
N VAL A 203 2.41 -5.71 16.06
CA VAL A 203 3.24 -6.77 16.64
C VAL A 203 4.55 -6.91 15.87
N ASP A 204 4.50 -6.86 14.53
CA ASP A 204 5.69 -6.89 13.68
C ASP A 204 6.63 -5.71 13.97
N LEU A 205 6.08 -4.50 14.11
CA LEU A 205 6.85 -3.30 14.47
C LEU A 205 7.53 -3.44 15.84
N HIS A 206 6.83 -4.00 16.83
CA HIS A 206 7.44 -4.31 18.14
C HIS A 206 8.55 -5.37 18.01
N GLY A 207 8.31 -6.42 17.23
CA GLY A 207 9.28 -7.46 16.95
C GLY A 207 10.55 -6.90 16.32
N ASP A 208 10.42 -5.98 15.38
CA ASP A 208 11.55 -5.30 14.75
C ASP A 208 12.30 -4.39 15.71
N HIS A 209 11.59 -3.64 16.56
CA HIS A 209 12.23 -2.83 17.60
C HIS A 209 13.07 -3.69 18.57
N ILE A 210 12.50 -4.80 19.05
CA ILE A 210 13.20 -5.75 19.93
C ILE A 210 14.40 -6.35 19.20
N ARG A 211 14.23 -6.76 17.94
CA ARG A 211 15.30 -7.32 17.10
C ARG A 211 16.45 -6.34 16.88
N GLN A 212 16.15 -5.07 16.64
CA GLN A 212 17.15 -4.02 16.47
C GLN A 212 17.92 -3.77 17.76
N ASN A 213 17.24 -3.70 18.90
CA ASN A 213 17.88 -3.57 20.21
C ASN A 213 18.79 -4.78 20.51
N LEU A 214 18.27 -5.99 20.30
CA LEU A 214 19.06 -7.22 20.44
C LEU A 214 20.29 -7.20 19.53
N LYS A 215 20.15 -6.82 18.26
CA LYS A 215 21.27 -6.70 17.31
C LYS A 215 22.32 -5.70 17.78
N ALA A 216 21.92 -4.57 18.37
CA ALA A 216 22.84 -3.59 18.92
C ALA A 216 23.61 -4.15 20.14
N ASN A 217 22.92 -4.90 21.00
CA ASN A 217 23.53 -5.54 22.17
C ASN A 217 24.50 -6.66 21.77
N LEU A 218 24.12 -7.50 20.81
CA LEU A 218 24.97 -8.57 20.29
C LEU A 218 26.26 -8.04 19.64
N LYS A 219 26.20 -6.89 18.94
CA LYS A 219 27.40 -6.26 18.37
C LYS A 219 28.41 -5.80 19.43
N LYS A 220 27.93 -5.40 20.60
CA LYS A 220 28.76 -4.93 21.74
C LYS A 220 29.25 -6.08 22.61
N ALA A 221 28.56 -7.22 22.59
CA ALA A 221 28.88 -8.36 23.43
C ALA A 221 30.19 -9.03 23.00
N LYS A 222 31.05 -9.36 23.97
CA LYS A 222 32.28 -10.15 23.76
C LYS A 222 31.99 -11.65 23.71
N PHE A 223 30.95 -12.09 24.41
CA PHE A 223 30.56 -13.49 24.54
C PHE A 223 29.03 -13.58 24.39
N ILE A 224 28.55 -14.61 23.69
CA ILE A 224 27.11 -14.84 23.48
C ILE A 224 26.83 -16.29 23.82
N SER A 225 25.84 -16.54 24.67
CA SER A 225 25.32 -17.88 24.92
C SER A 225 23.85 -17.93 24.52
N ILE A 226 23.47 -18.96 23.79
CA ILE A 226 22.12 -19.21 23.29
C ILE A 226 21.59 -20.44 24.01
N LEU A 227 20.65 -20.24 24.93
CA LEU A 227 19.88 -21.32 25.52
C LEU A 227 18.69 -21.62 24.60
N THR A 228 18.58 -22.86 24.15
CA THR A 228 17.43 -23.36 23.40
C THR A 228 16.76 -24.46 24.21
N GLY A 229 15.44 -24.41 24.24
CA GLY A 229 14.60 -25.37 24.93
C GLY A 229 13.18 -25.25 24.42
N SER A 230 12.35 -26.23 24.73
CA SER A 230 10.92 -26.16 24.44
C SER A 230 10.20 -25.47 25.61
N THR A 231 9.13 -24.74 25.28
CA THR A 231 8.17 -24.23 26.27
C THR A 231 7.15 -25.31 26.68
N ASP A 232 7.14 -26.45 25.99
CA ASP A 232 6.31 -27.60 26.33
C ASP A 232 6.71 -28.17 27.69
N THR A 233 5.77 -28.19 28.63
CA THR A 233 5.93 -28.74 29.99
C THR A 233 6.37 -30.21 30.02
N SER A 234 6.15 -30.97 28.95
CA SER A 234 6.58 -32.36 28.82
C SER A 234 8.08 -32.51 28.50
N VAL A 235 8.72 -31.47 27.96
CA VAL A 235 10.13 -31.50 27.55
C VAL A 235 10.99 -30.86 28.65
N LYS A 236 11.66 -31.71 29.44
CA LYS A 236 12.55 -31.27 30.54
C LYS A 236 13.96 -30.88 30.08
N GLU A 237 14.34 -31.22 28.86
CA GLU A 237 15.69 -30.98 28.34
C GLU A 237 15.84 -29.56 27.78
N LYS A 238 16.81 -28.82 28.34
CA LYS A 238 17.25 -27.52 27.81
C LYS A 238 18.69 -27.67 27.32
N LYS A 239 18.96 -27.27 26.08
CA LYS A 239 20.30 -27.32 25.46
C LYS A 239 20.92 -25.92 25.46
N LEU A 240 22.10 -25.78 26.06
CA LEU A 240 22.85 -24.53 26.07
C LEU A 240 23.95 -24.58 25.01
N TYR A 241 23.90 -23.67 24.04
CA TYR A 241 24.96 -23.49 23.05
C TYR A 241 25.70 -22.18 23.34
N THR A 242 26.95 -22.27 23.79
CA THR A 242 27.79 -21.10 24.03
C THR A 242 28.68 -20.84 22.83
N TYR A 243 28.60 -19.64 22.26
CA TYR A 243 29.43 -19.19 21.14
C TYR A 243 30.42 -18.13 21.63
N ILE A 244 31.71 -18.42 21.52
CA ILE A 244 32.78 -17.46 21.82
C ILE A 244 33.16 -16.78 20.50
N PHE A 245 32.72 -15.54 20.32
CA PHE A 245 33.11 -14.74 19.16
C PHE A 245 34.40 -13.97 19.47
N TYR A 246 35.53 -14.40 18.90
CA TYR A 246 36.75 -13.58 18.90
C TYR A 246 36.60 -12.46 17.86
N GLN A 247 36.20 -11.25 18.30
CA GLN A 247 36.34 -10.07 17.46
C GLN A 247 37.83 -9.72 17.34
N ARG A 248 38.46 -10.14 16.25
CA ARG A 248 39.81 -9.72 15.89
C ARG A 248 39.75 -8.23 15.56
N LYS A 249 40.16 -7.36 16.49
CA LYS A 249 40.35 -5.94 16.18
C LYS A 249 41.39 -5.86 15.06
N VAL A 250 40.96 -5.50 13.85
CA VAL A 250 41.89 -5.16 12.77
C VAL A 250 42.52 -3.84 13.17
N VAL A 251 43.75 -3.90 13.67
CA VAL A 251 44.58 -2.71 13.87
C VAL A 251 45.06 -2.30 12.50
N THR A 252 44.37 -1.36 11.86
CA THR A 252 44.92 -0.65 10.70
C THR A 252 46.05 0.24 11.21
N LYS A 253 47.28 -0.08 10.81
CA LYS A 253 48.48 0.74 11.01
C LYS A 253 48.41 1.98 10.12
#